data_AF-A0A2N2ADJ2-F1
#
_entry.id   AF-A0A2N2ADJ2-F1
#
_cell.length_a   1.000
_cell.length_b   1.000
_cell.length_c   1.000
_cell.angle_alpha   90.00
_cell.angle_beta   90.00
_cell.angle_gamma   90.00
#
_symmetry.space_group_name_H-M   'P 1'
#
loop_
_entity.id
_entity.type
_entity.pdbx_description
1 polymer ?
#
loop_
_entity_poly.entity_id
_entity_poly.type
_entity_poly.pdbx_seq_one_letter_code
_entity_poly.pdbx_strand_id
1 'polypeptide(L)'
;MSTKEAVQQLDAIWDFSEEELYEHLGMASLGTESTFEAVSSMKMLRSMAANVDASVATKSLVTDLVEKGKKFFMALWNAVKDLVCTIYRDGTPVGDSKDLAAYLTALVIASGKLAGPLASIVIAIAVKKGLVTLCEAS
;
A
#
# COMPACT_ATOMS: atom_id res chain seq x y z
N MET A 1 -9.69 14.36 -5.85
CA MET A 1 -10.19 13.16 -5.16
C MET A 1 -10.63 13.56 -3.78
N SER A 2 -11.84 13.17 -3.36
CA SER A 2 -12.39 13.48 -2.03
C SER A 2 -11.92 12.47 -0.99
N THR A 3 -11.94 12.85 0.30
CA THR A 3 -11.64 11.92 1.41
C THR A 3 -12.54 10.68 1.39
N LYS A 4 -13.77 10.79 0.88
CA LYS A 4 -14.70 9.64 0.74
C LYS A 4 -14.18 8.57 -0.22
N GLU A 5 -13.56 8.97 -1.33
CA GLU A 5 -12.98 8.03 -2.29
C GLU A 5 -11.72 7.36 -1.72
N ALA A 6 -10.93 8.10 -0.92
CA ALA A 6 -9.77 7.53 -0.22
C ALA A 6 -10.21 6.50 0.83
N VAL A 7 -11.29 6.77 1.57
CA VAL A 7 -11.88 5.81 2.53
C VAL A 7 -12.32 4.54 1.80
N GLN A 8 -13.03 4.64 0.67
CA GLN A 8 -13.48 3.46 -0.09
C GLN A 8 -12.32 2.61 -0.60
N GLN A 9 -11.25 3.25 -1.09
CA GLN A 9 -10.06 2.51 -1.53
C GLN A 9 -9.36 1.82 -0.37
N LEU A 10 -9.28 2.47 0.79
CA LEU A 10 -8.73 1.87 2.00
C LEU A 10 -9.60 0.75 2.53
N ASP A 11 -10.93 0.88 2.55
CA ASP A 11 -11.86 -0.17 2.98
C ASP A 11 -11.59 -1.51 2.27
N ALA A 12 -11.31 -1.45 0.97
CA ALA A 12 -11.07 -2.65 0.17
C ALA A 12 -9.73 -3.35 0.47
N ILE A 13 -8.75 -2.63 1.02
CA ILE A 13 -7.39 -3.14 1.25
C ILE A 13 -6.99 -3.14 2.74
N TRP A 14 -7.82 -2.61 3.63
CA TRP A 14 -7.46 -2.37 5.02
C TRP A 14 -7.16 -3.67 5.77
N ASP A 15 -7.91 -4.72 5.46
CA ASP A 15 -7.78 -6.03 6.08
C ASP A 15 -6.63 -6.86 5.48
N PHE A 16 -5.96 -6.34 4.44
CA PHE A 16 -4.81 -7.02 3.85
C PHE A 16 -3.61 -7.00 4.80
N SER A 17 -2.83 -8.07 4.77
CA SER A 17 -1.55 -8.14 5.46
C SER A 17 -0.53 -7.19 4.82
N GLU A 18 0.55 -6.88 5.55
CA GLU A 18 1.64 -6.07 4.98
C GLU A 18 2.23 -6.72 3.73
N GLU A 19 2.37 -8.05 3.72
CA GLU A 19 2.86 -8.80 2.56
C GLU A 19 1.91 -8.70 1.36
N GLU A 20 0.60 -8.79 1.57
CA GLU A 20 -0.41 -8.57 0.51
C GLU A 20 -0.25 -7.19 -0.13
N LEU A 21 -0.11 -6.15 0.69
CA LEU A 21 0.07 -4.79 0.21
C LEU A 21 1.37 -4.62 -0.59
N TYR A 22 2.48 -5.22 -0.15
CA TYR A 22 3.71 -5.22 -0.96
C TYR A 22 3.54 -5.99 -2.25
N GLU A 23 2.89 -7.15 -2.24
CA GLU A 23 2.63 -7.91 -3.46
C GLU A 23 1.89 -7.05 -4.50
N HIS A 24 0.87 -6.29 -4.08
CA HIS A 24 0.15 -5.36 -4.94
C HIS A 24 1.05 -4.26 -5.51
N LEU A 25 1.96 -3.70 -4.69
CA LEU A 25 2.97 -2.77 -5.20
C LEU A 25 3.97 -3.43 -6.15
N GLY A 26 4.34 -4.68 -5.88
CA GLY A 26 5.21 -5.48 -6.73
C GLY A 26 4.63 -5.62 -8.12
N MET A 27 3.34 -5.95 -8.21
CA MET A 27 2.61 -5.98 -9.48
C MET A 27 2.53 -4.61 -10.13
N ALA A 28 2.17 -3.56 -9.37
CA ALA A 28 2.10 -2.20 -9.89
C ALA A 28 3.43 -1.72 -10.50
N SER A 29 4.56 -2.15 -9.92
CA SER A 29 5.90 -1.83 -10.41
C SER A 29 6.21 -2.41 -11.80
N LEU A 30 5.44 -3.41 -12.25
CA LEU A 30 5.57 -4.01 -13.58
C LEU A 30 4.81 -3.23 -14.66
N GLY A 31 4.18 -2.09 -14.32
CA GLY A 31 3.48 -1.23 -15.27
C GLY A 31 2.04 -1.64 -15.57
N THR A 32 1.44 -2.54 -14.79
CA THR A 32 -0.01 -2.80 -14.91
C THR A 32 -0.78 -1.65 -14.28
N GLU A 33 -1.28 -0.74 -15.10
CA GLU A 33 -1.99 0.50 -14.69
C GLU A 33 -3.27 0.24 -13.86
N SER A 34 -3.75 -1.00 -13.81
CA SER A 34 -4.92 -1.41 -13.02
C SER A 34 -4.49 -2.15 -11.75
N THR A 35 -4.03 -1.40 -10.73
CA THR A 35 -3.61 -2.00 -9.45
C THR A 35 -4.76 -2.67 -8.69
N PHE A 36 -6.02 -2.32 -9.01
CA PHE A 36 -7.20 -2.83 -8.30
C PHE A 36 -7.82 -4.08 -8.95
N GLU A 37 -7.83 -4.22 -10.28
CA GLU A 37 -8.28 -5.48 -10.91
C GLU A 37 -7.25 -6.59 -10.69
N ALA A 38 -5.96 -6.22 -10.59
CA ALA A 38 -4.91 -7.15 -10.21
C ALA A 38 -5.13 -7.76 -8.81
N VAL A 39 -5.84 -7.06 -7.91
CA VAL A 39 -6.13 -7.55 -6.55
C VAL A 39 -6.98 -8.83 -6.58
N SER A 40 -8.02 -8.84 -7.41
CA SER A 40 -8.89 -10.02 -7.57
C SER A 40 -8.15 -11.20 -8.21
N SER A 41 -7.26 -10.93 -9.18
CA SER A 41 -6.44 -11.97 -9.83
C SER A 41 -5.41 -12.60 -8.90
N MET A 42 -4.89 -11.87 -7.91
CA MET A 42 -3.87 -12.41 -6.99
C MET A 42 -4.48 -13.22 -5.84
N LYS A 43 -5.69 -12.88 -5.37
CA LYS A 43 -6.43 -13.74 -4.44
C LYS A 43 -6.66 -15.13 -5.05
N MET A 44 -6.89 -15.18 -6.36
CA MET A 44 -6.97 -16.42 -7.13
C MET A 44 -5.63 -17.17 -7.18
N LEU A 45 -4.51 -16.50 -7.50
CA LEU A 45 -3.16 -17.09 -7.51
C LEU A 45 -2.77 -17.67 -6.13
N ARG A 46 -3.07 -16.96 -5.03
CA ARG A 46 -2.85 -17.49 -3.67
C ARG A 46 -3.70 -18.70 -3.36
N SER A 47 -4.98 -18.69 -3.77
CA SER A 47 -5.85 -19.85 -3.59
C SER A 47 -5.34 -21.08 -4.38
N MET A 48 -4.74 -20.84 -5.55
CA MET A 48 -4.07 -21.88 -6.35
C MET A 48 -2.78 -22.37 -5.69
N ALA A 49 -1.99 -21.47 -5.11
CA ALA A 49 -0.77 -21.83 -4.36
C ALA A 49 -1.07 -22.58 -3.04
N ALA A 50 -2.26 -22.38 -2.46
CA ALA A 50 -2.68 -23.03 -1.23
C ALA A 50 -3.32 -24.42 -1.46
N ASN A 51 -3.98 -24.64 -2.61
CA ASN A 51 -4.76 -25.85 -2.88
C ASN A 51 -4.08 -26.88 -3.79
N VAL A 52 -2.88 -26.59 -4.30
CA VAL A 52 -2.19 -27.48 -5.22
C VAL A 52 -0.76 -27.69 -4.73
N ASP A 53 -0.23 -28.88 -5.01
CA ASP A 53 1.20 -29.21 -5.13
C ASP A 53 1.90 -28.35 -6.24
N ALA A 54 1.45 -27.11 -6.41
CA ALA A 54 1.86 -26.12 -7.38
C ALA A 54 3.14 -25.46 -6.89
N SER A 55 4.20 -26.26 -7.03
CA SER A 55 5.59 -25.96 -7.31
C SER A 55 6.21 -24.71 -6.65
N VAL A 56 7.45 -24.90 -6.19
CA VAL A 56 8.40 -23.84 -5.79
C VAL A 56 8.31 -22.57 -6.65
N ALA A 57 7.97 -22.66 -7.94
CA ALA A 57 7.83 -21.53 -8.85
C ALA A 57 6.72 -20.53 -8.45
N THR A 58 5.56 -20.98 -7.98
CA THR A 58 4.46 -20.08 -7.58
C THR A 58 4.79 -19.35 -6.28
N LYS A 59 5.41 -20.06 -5.33
CA LYS A 59 5.92 -19.46 -4.09
C LYS A 59 7.06 -18.47 -4.39
N SER A 60 7.98 -18.83 -5.28
CA SER A 60 9.06 -17.96 -5.74
C SER A 60 8.51 -16.69 -6.38
N LEU A 61 7.47 -16.79 -7.21
CA LEU A 61 6.85 -15.62 -7.85
C LEU A 61 6.25 -14.66 -6.81
N VAL A 62 5.50 -15.17 -5.83
CA VAL A 62 4.92 -14.34 -4.77
C VAL A 62 6.02 -13.68 -3.95
N THR A 63 7.08 -14.41 -3.60
CA THR A 63 8.24 -13.84 -2.90
C THR A 63 8.91 -12.74 -3.71
N ASP A 64 9.16 -12.96 -5.01
CA ASP A 64 9.76 -11.97 -5.90
C ASP A 64 8.89 -10.70 -6.01
N LEU A 65 7.57 -10.86 -6.07
CA LEU A 65 6.63 -9.74 -6.09
C LEU A 65 6.65 -8.96 -4.78
N VAL A 66 6.66 -9.64 -3.63
CA VAL A 66 6.78 -8.97 -2.33
C VAL A 66 8.10 -8.20 -2.23
N GLU A 67 9.23 -8.75 -2.69
CA GLU A 67 10.51 -8.05 -2.67
C GLU A 67 10.54 -6.82 -3.58
N LYS A 68 10.00 -6.95 -4.81
CA LYS A 68 9.81 -5.80 -5.71
C LYS A 68 8.91 -4.75 -5.08
N GLY A 69 7.83 -5.19 -4.44
CA GLY A 69 6.90 -4.37 -3.70
C GLY A 69 7.55 -3.56 -2.60
N LYS A 70 8.42 -4.18 -1.79
CA LYS A 70 9.19 -3.49 -0.74
C LYS A 70 10.11 -2.43 -1.33
N LYS A 71 10.83 -2.73 -2.42
CA LYS A 71 11.71 -1.76 -3.10
C LYS A 71 10.90 -0.60 -3.68
N PHE A 72 9.78 -0.90 -4.33
CA PHE A 72 8.91 0.11 -4.93
C PHE A 72 8.24 0.97 -3.85
N PHE A 73 7.79 0.36 -2.75
CA PHE A 73 7.31 1.07 -1.57
C PHE A 73 8.33 2.09 -1.09
N MET A 74 9.60 1.72 -0.92
CA MET A 74 10.62 2.68 -0.45
C MET A 74 10.80 3.86 -1.42
N ALA A 75 10.75 3.61 -2.73
CA ALA A 75 10.81 4.67 -3.74
C ALA A 75 9.62 5.64 -3.64
N LEU A 76 8.39 5.10 -3.56
CA LEU A 76 7.17 5.89 -3.43
C LEU A 76 7.08 6.60 -2.08
N TRP A 77 7.47 5.91 -1.00
CA TRP A 77 7.52 6.45 0.35
C TRP A 77 8.45 7.65 0.40
N ASN A 78 9.67 7.56 -0.13
CA ASN A 78 10.59 8.70 -0.18
C ASN A 78 10.00 9.92 -0.90
N ALA A 79 9.15 9.73 -1.91
CA ALA A 79 8.49 10.84 -2.57
C ALA A 79 7.49 11.57 -1.65
N VAL A 80 6.81 10.84 -0.76
CA VAL A 80 5.70 11.37 0.06
C VAL A 80 6.04 11.52 1.55
N LYS A 81 7.17 10.98 2.01
CA LYS A 81 7.58 10.87 3.42
C LYS A 81 7.48 12.19 4.14
N ASP A 82 8.10 13.25 3.60
CA ASP A 82 8.12 14.55 4.26
C ASP A 82 6.72 15.11 4.48
N LEU A 83 5.86 15.01 3.46
CA LEU A 83 4.46 15.45 3.56
C LEU A 83 3.71 14.67 4.64
N VAL A 84 3.80 13.34 4.60
CA VAL A 84 3.10 12.46 5.55
C VAL A 84 3.60 12.69 6.98
N CYS A 85 4.92 12.77 7.16
CA CYS A 85 5.54 12.89 8.48
C CYS A 85 5.35 14.26 9.11
N THR A 86 5.34 15.35 8.33
CA THR A 86 4.97 16.68 8.85
C THR A 86 3.56 16.66 9.42
N ILE A 87 2.60 16.16 8.65
CA ILE A 87 1.19 16.12 9.07
C ILE A 87 0.96 15.19 10.28
N TYR A 88 1.66 14.06 10.31
CA TYR A 88 1.60 13.14 11.44
C TYR A 88 2.15 13.77 12.73
N ARG A 89 3.28 14.49 12.65
CA ARG A 89 3.91 15.16 13.81
C ARG A 89 3.14 16.38 14.28
N ASP A 90 2.46 17.09 13.38
CA ASP A 90 1.62 18.24 13.72
C ASP A 90 0.39 17.85 14.57
N GLY A 91 0.19 16.54 14.83
CA GLY A 91 -0.76 16.05 15.82
C GLY A 91 -2.21 16.21 15.39
N THR A 92 -2.47 16.13 14.07
CA THR A 92 -3.84 16.21 13.54
C THR A 92 -4.71 15.18 14.30
N PRO A 93 -5.77 15.62 15.01
CA PRO A 93 -6.59 14.71 15.80
C PRO A 93 -7.44 13.87 14.85
N VAL A 94 -6.95 12.71 14.49
CA VAL A 94 -7.68 11.73 13.68
C VAL A 94 -8.04 10.56 14.59
N GLY A 95 -9.33 10.20 14.62
CA GLY A 95 -9.92 9.36 15.66
C GLY A 95 -9.29 7.97 15.75
N ASP A 96 -9.22 7.26 14.62
CA ASP A 96 -8.59 5.94 14.52
C ASP A 96 -7.54 5.88 13.39
N SER A 97 -6.77 4.78 13.37
CA SER A 97 -5.69 4.57 12.40
C SER A 97 -6.16 4.55 10.94
N LYS A 98 -7.43 4.21 10.69
CA LYS A 98 -7.99 4.09 9.34
C LYS A 98 -8.44 5.45 8.82
N ASP A 99 -9.07 6.25 9.66
CA ASP A 99 -9.36 7.65 9.37
C ASP A 99 -8.07 8.45 9.13
N LEU A 100 -7.02 8.17 9.93
CA LEU A 100 -5.69 8.76 9.72
C LEU A 100 -5.14 8.37 8.36
N ALA A 101 -5.21 7.08 8.00
CA ALA A 101 -4.78 6.60 6.69
C ALA A 101 -5.56 7.29 5.56
N ALA A 102 -6.88 7.46 5.69
CA ALA A 102 -7.71 8.10 4.67
C ALA A 102 -7.36 9.57 4.48
N TYR A 103 -7.13 10.28 5.58
CA TYR A 103 -6.71 11.67 5.56
C TYR A 103 -5.34 11.83 4.88
N LEU A 104 -4.34 11.05 5.28
CA LEU A 104 -3.01 11.07 4.69
C LEU A 104 -3.03 10.71 3.20
N THR A 105 -3.85 9.73 2.83
CA THR A 105 -4.04 9.32 1.43
C THR A 105 -4.60 10.47 0.60
N ALA A 106 -5.65 11.13 1.06
CA ALA A 106 -6.25 12.26 0.36
C ALA A 106 -5.24 13.40 0.15
N LEU A 107 -4.40 13.68 1.15
CA LEU A 107 -3.35 14.70 1.07
C LEU A 107 -2.27 14.35 0.06
N VAL A 108 -1.78 13.10 0.08
CA VAL A 108 -0.79 12.64 -0.89
C VAL A 108 -1.31 12.79 -2.32
N ILE A 109 -2.58 12.47 -2.56
CA ILE A 109 -3.20 12.61 -3.87
C ILE A 109 -3.37 14.07 -4.26
N ALA A 110 -3.82 14.91 -3.32
CA ALA A 110 -3.96 16.35 -3.53
C ALA A 110 -2.62 17.03 -3.86
N SER A 111 -1.51 16.51 -3.32
CA SER A 111 -0.17 16.99 -3.63
C SER A 111 0.32 16.62 -5.04
N GLY A 112 -0.39 15.75 -5.75
CA GLY A 112 -0.03 15.28 -7.10
C GLY A 112 1.17 14.33 -7.12
N LYS A 113 1.70 13.92 -5.96
CA LYS A 113 2.89 13.07 -5.87
C LYS A 113 2.63 11.62 -6.25
N LEU A 114 1.43 11.10 -5.98
CA LEU A 114 1.03 9.72 -6.29
C LEU A 114 -0.41 9.67 -6.81
N ALA A 115 -0.67 8.69 -7.69
CA ALA A 115 -2.02 8.32 -8.09
C ALA A 115 -2.79 7.69 -6.93
N GLY A 116 -4.12 7.83 -6.95
CA GLY A 116 -5.01 7.41 -5.85
C GLY A 116 -4.76 6.01 -5.31
N PRO A 117 -4.80 4.97 -6.16
CA PRO A 117 -4.58 3.60 -5.70
C PRO A 117 -3.20 3.36 -5.08
N LEU A 118 -2.15 3.95 -5.65
CA LEU A 118 -0.78 3.84 -5.12
C LEU A 118 -0.65 4.57 -3.79
N ALA A 119 -1.24 5.76 -3.67
CA ALA A 119 -1.27 6.50 -2.42
C ALA A 119 -1.95 5.68 -1.31
N SER A 120 -3.11 5.09 -1.60
CA SER A 120 -3.85 4.24 -0.64
C SER A 120 -3.01 3.06 -0.15
N ILE A 121 -2.34 2.34 -1.04
CA ILE A 121 -1.51 1.18 -0.66
C ILE A 121 -0.28 1.63 0.13
N VAL A 122 0.43 2.67 -0.32
CA VAL A 122 1.62 3.19 0.37
C VAL A 122 1.29 3.66 1.78
N ILE A 123 0.18 4.39 1.95
CA ILE A 123 -0.24 4.86 3.27
C ILE A 123 -0.72 3.71 4.16
N ALA A 124 -1.45 2.74 3.61
CA ALA A 124 -1.86 1.55 4.37
C ALA A 124 -0.64 0.76 4.90
N ILE A 125 0.39 0.57 4.08
CA ILE A 125 1.66 -0.03 4.52
C ILE A 125 2.30 0.83 5.60
N ALA A 126 2.39 2.14 5.39
CA ALA A 126 3.08 3.03 6.33
C ALA A 126 2.43 3.04 7.72
N VAL A 127 1.10 3.01 7.79
CA VAL A 127 0.35 2.92 9.04
C VAL A 127 0.56 1.54 9.71
N LYS A 128 0.52 0.44 8.95
CA LYS A 128 0.75 -0.92 9.49
C LYS A 128 2.17 -1.13 10.02
N LYS A 129 3.18 -0.57 9.35
CA LYS A 129 4.58 -0.59 9.83
C LYS A 129 4.81 0.31 11.06
N GLY A 130 3.90 1.23 11.31
CA GLY A 130 4.05 2.30 12.28
C GLY A 130 4.70 3.53 11.65
N LEU A 131 3.92 4.62 11.60
CA LEU A 131 4.38 5.91 11.08
C LEU A 131 5.55 6.48 11.87
N VAL A 132 5.60 6.26 13.20
CA VAL A 132 6.74 6.65 14.05
C VAL A 132 8.04 6.09 13.49
N THR A 133 8.12 4.77 13.33
CA THR A 133 9.29 4.07 12.81
C THR A 133 9.73 4.61 11.45
N LEU A 134 8.78 4.85 10.54
CA LEU A 134 9.08 5.31 9.17
C LEU A 134 9.45 6.79 9.08
N CYS A 135 8.91 7.61 9.98
CA CYS A 135 9.19 9.04 10.05
C CYS A 135 10.48 9.36 10.83
N GLU A 136 10.98 8.42 11.62
CA GLU A 136 12.24 8.51 12.37
C GLU A 136 13.40 7.77 11.70
N ALA A 137 13.11 6.73 10.90
CA ALA A 137 14.10 6.07 10.07
C ALA A 137 14.66 7.06 9.05
N SER A 138 15.92 7.47 9.27
CA SER A 138 16.65 8.46 8.49
C SER A 138 17.29 7.84 7.26
#